data_AF-A0A0S8JS60-F1
#
_entry.id   AF-A0A0S8JS60-F1
#
_cell.length_a   1.000
_cell.length_b   1.000
_cell.length_c   1.000
_cell.angle_alpha   90.00
_cell.angle_beta   90.00
_cell.angle_gamma   90.00
#
_symmetry.space_group_name_H-M   'P 1'
#
loop_
_entity.id
_entity.type
_entity.pdbx_description
1 polymer ?
#
loop_
_entity_poly.entity_id
_entity_poly.type
_entity_poly.pdbx_seq_one_letter_code
_entity_poly.pdbx_strand_id
1 'polypeptide(L)'
;MKKINLFHLCIIAVTVISCTTGKPETKPNILFIIADDQCYQTVNAMGGKEVITPSLDRLAGEGVAFTHAFNMGGWNGAVCIASRTMLNTGLSVWRANRAETSLDQWDAQGKLWSNLMENAGYETFMAGKWHVKVEPDSIFRHTGHIRGGMPKQRPEGYDRPKGPDDREWTPCDTRFGG
;
A
#
# COMPACT_ATOMS: atom_id res chain seq x y z
N MET A 1 12.35 41.29 49.62
CA MET A 1 12.98 40.37 48.65
C MET A 1 12.48 38.95 48.92
N LYS A 2 11.68 38.36 48.03
CA LYS A 2 11.12 37.00 48.25
C LYS A 2 12.23 35.97 48.08
N LYS A 3 12.55 35.19 49.12
CA LYS A 3 13.54 34.11 49.05
C LYS A 3 12.96 32.99 48.19
N ILE A 4 13.50 32.82 46.98
CA ILE A 4 13.15 31.68 46.12
C ILE A 4 13.77 30.44 46.77
N ASN A 5 12.94 29.47 47.11
CA ASN A 5 13.33 28.24 47.81
C ASN A 5 14.11 27.34 46.83
N LEU A 6 15.30 26.89 47.21
CA LEU A 6 16.20 26.06 46.40
C LEU A 6 15.51 24.80 45.85
N PHE A 7 14.50 24.29 46.58
CA PHE A 7 13.66 23.19 46.14
C PHE A 7 12.88 23.47 44.85
N HIS A 8 12.39 24.70 44.67
CA HIS A 8 11.68 25.10 43.45
C HIS A 8 12.63 25.25 42.26
N LEU A 9 13.88 25.65 42.50
CA LEU A 9 14.91 25.73 41.46
C LEU A 9 15.31 24.32 40.96
N CYS A 10 15.40 23.34 41.86
CA CYS A 10 15.66 21.94 41.49
C CYS A 10 14.50 21.31 40.71
N ILE A 11 13.24 21.58 41.06
CA ILE A 11 12.08 21.06 40.32
C ILE A 11 12.04 21.61 38.89
N ILE A 12 12.33 22.90 38.71
CA ILE A 12 12.39 23.55 37.39
C ILE A 12 13.54 22.95 36.57
N ALA A 13 14.72 22.73 37.17
CA ALA A 13 15.85 22.10 36.48
C ALA A 13 15.52 20.67 36.01
N VAL A 14 14.81 19.87 36.82
CA VAL A 14 14.41 18.49 36.45
C VAL A 14 13.36 18.48 35.33
N THR A 15 12.42 19.44 35.32
CA THR A 15 11.40 19.52 34.25
C THR A 15 11.99 19.96 32.91
N VAL A 16 12.99 20.84 32.91
CA VAL A 16 13.65 21.28 31.67
C VAL A 16 14.51 20.16 31.05
N ILE A 17 15.15 19.33 31.86
CA ILE A 17 15.96 18.18 31.38
C ILE A 17 15.08 17.09 30.75
N SER A 18 13.85 16.89 31.24
CA SER A 18 12.91 15.91 30.67
C SER A 18 12.34 16.32 29.31
N CYS A 19 12.47 17.60 28.92
CA CYS A 19 11.90 18.13 27.69
C CYS A 19 12.87 18.14 26.50
N THR A 20 14.14 17.80 26.72
CA THR A 20 15.15 17.79 25.66
C THR A 20 15.48 16.35 25.24
N THR A 21 15.18 16.05 23.98
CA THR A 21 15.61 14.88 23.18
C THR A 21 14.74 13.62 23.23
N GLY A 22 13.55 13.71 22.63
CA GLY A 22 13.08 12.55 21.87
C GLY A 22 14.09 12.27 20.76
N LYS A 23 14.81 11.15 20.81
CA LYS A 23 15.60 10.67 19.66
C LYS A 23 14.71 10.76 18.42
N PRO A 24 15.22 11.20 17.25
CA PRO A 24 14.49 10.99 16.01
C PRO A 24 14.09 9.52 15.99
N GLU A 25 12.82 9.22 15.73
CA GLU A 25 12.41 7.84 15.48
C GLU A 25 13.32 7.34 14.35
N THR A 26 14.28 6.49 14.69
CA THR A 26 15.33 6.04 13.74
C THR A 26 14.74 5.11 12.67
N LYS A 27 13.42 4.94 12.69
CA LYS A 27 12.66 3.95 11.96
C LYS A 27 11.31 4.56 11.56
N PRO A 28 11.16 5.01 10.32
CA PRO A 28 9.93 5.67 9.87
C PRO A 28 8.80 4.67 9.70
N ASN A 29 7.55 5.08 9.92
CA ASN A 29 6.41 4.30 9.47
C ASN A 29 6.32 4.30 7.93
N ILE A 30 6.07 3.13 7.33
CA ILE A 30 5.96 2.98 5.87
C ILE A 30 4.52 2.67 5.52
N LEU A 31 3.88 3.60 4.82
CA LEU A 31 2.55 3.41 4.24
C LEU A 31 2.70 3.11 2.75
N PHE A 32 2.35 1.89 2.35
CA PHE A 32 2.43 1.46 0.96
C PHE A 32 1.03 1.33 0.34
N ILE A 33 0.73 2.18 -0.64
CA ILE A 33 -0.57 2.27 -1.30
C ILE A 33 -0.42 1.83 -2.75
N ILE A 34 -1.27 0.89 -3.18
CA ILE A 34 -1.35 0.42 -4.56
C ILE A 34 -2.80 0.55 -5.03
N ALA A 35 -3.01 1.25 -6.14
CA ALA A 35 -4.26 1.22 -6.88
C ALA A 35 -4.16 0.21 -8.03
N ASP A 36 -5.15 -0.68 -8.14
CA ASP A 36 -5.23 -1.64 -9.24
C ASP A 36 -5.73 -0.95 -10.52
N ASP A 37 -5.18 -1.33 -11.67
CA ASP A 37 -5.53 -0.82 -13.01
C ASP A 37 -5.47 0.72 -13.19
N GLN A 38 -4.76 1.44 -12.31
CA GLN A 38 -4.59 2.88 -12.46
C GLN A 38 -3.59 3.23 -13.58
N CYS A 39 -4.03 4.01 -14.56
CA CYS A 39 -3.15 4.60 -15.56
C CYS A 39 -2.50 5.88 -15.01
N TYR A 40 -1.20 6.10 -15.28
CA TYR A 40 -0.49 7.31 -14.81
C TYR A 40 -1.15 8.61 -15.29
N GLN A 41 -1.81 8.60 -16.46
CA GLN A 41 -2.52 9.76 -17.02
C GLN A 41 -3.77 10.16 -16.21
N THR A 42 -4.22 9.33 -15.28
CA THR A 42 -5.33 9.68 -14.38
C THR A 42 -4.88 10.51 -13.18
N VAL A 43 -3.59 10.86 -13.07
CA VAL A 43 -3.06 11.71 -12.00
C VAL A 43 -2.67 13.06 -12.59
N ASN A 44 -3.22 14.14 -12.04
CA ASN A 44 -3.06 15.47 -12.63
C ASN A 44 -1.60 15.95 -12.62
N ALA A 45 -0.91 15.70 -11.50
CA ALA A 45 0.52 15.99 -11.35
C ALA A 45 1.42 15.19 -12.31
N MET A 46 0.93 14.08 -12.88
CA MET A 46 1.69 13.21 -13.80
C MET A 46 1.41 13.52 -15.28
N GLY A 47 0.78 14.66 -15.59
CA GLY A 47 0.48 15.09 -16.96
C GLY A 47 -0.96 14.85 -17.40
N GLY A 48 -1.78 14.18 -16.58
CA GLY A 48 -3.23 14.18 -16.74
C GLY A 48 -3.81 15.58 -16.51
N LYS A 49 -4.83 15.99 -17.25
CA LYS A 49 -5.57 17.23 -16.94
C LYS A 49 -7.07 17.04 -16.77
N GLU A 50 -7.58 15.88 -17.15
CA GLU A 50 -9.00 15.55 -17.10
C GLU A 50 -9.45 15.12 -15.70
N VAL A 51 -8.63 14.34 -14.99
CA VAL A 51 -8.96 13.82 -13.66
C VAL A 51 -8.50 14.78 -12.57
N ILE A 52 -9.37 15.05 -11.60
CA ILE A 52 -9.10 15.91 -10.44
C ILE A 52 -8.56 15.03 -9.31
N THR A 53 -7.28 15.18 -8.96
CA THR A 53 -6.58 14.31 -7.98
C THR A 53 -5.87 15.07 -6.86
N PRO A 54 -6.54 16.00 -6.14
CA PRO A 54 -5.87 16.96 -5.24
C PRO A 54 -5.01 16.31 -4.16
N SER A 55 -5.41 15.14 -3.63
CA SER A 55 -4.62 14.40 -2.63
C SER A 55 -3.34 13.81 -3.21
N LEU A 56 -3.39 13.27 -4.42
CA LEU A 56 -2.20 12.71 -5.10
C LEU A 56 -1.30 13.83 -5.62
N ASP A 57 -1.88 14.94 -6.08
CA ASP A 57 -1.14 16.11 -6.54
C ASP A 57 -0.34 16.74 -5.39
N ARG A 58 -0.96 16.85 -4.20
CA ARG A 58 -0.27 17.26 -2.98
C ARG A 58 0.86 16.29 -2.62
N LEU A 59 0.60 14.98 -2.64
CA LEU A 59 1.62 13.98 -2.33
C LEU A 59 2.82 14.05 -3.29
N ALA A 60 2.57 14.27 -4.58
CA ALA A 60 3.60 14.46 -5.58
C ALA A 60 4.40 15.75 -5.37
N GLY A 61 3.74 16.85 -4.97
CA GLY A 61 4.38 18.14 -4.70
C GLY A 61 5.18 18.21 -3.40
N GLU A 62 4.81 17.42 -2.40
CA GLU A 62 5.51 17.31 -1.10
C GLU A 62 6.60 16.23 -1.09
N GLY A 63 6.70 15.44 -2.17
CA GLY A 63 7.57 14.26 -2.24
C GLY A 63 8.34 14.14 -3.55
N VAL A 64 8.56 12.89 -3.96
CA VAL A 64 9.24 12.55 -5.22
C VAL A 64 8.28 11.78 -6.11
N ALA A 65 8.08 12.30 -7.33
CA ALA A 65 7.29 11.65 -8.36
C ALA A 65 8.19 10.99 -9.41
N PHE A 66 8.04 9.68 -9.60
CA PHE A 66 8.74 8.95 -10.66
C PHE A 66 7.92 9.02 -11.96
N THR A 67 8.40 9.76 -12.95
CA THR A 67 7.73 9.92 -14.26
C THR A 67 7.96 8.75 -15.21
N HIS A 68 8.91 7.87 -14.88
CA HIS A 68 9.33 6.73 -15.70
C HIS A 68 9.46 5.47 -14.82
N ALA A 69 8.36 5.09 -14.16
CA ALA A 69 8.24 3.84 -13.40
C ALA A 69 7.40 2.84 -14.19
N PHE A 70 7.95 1.65 -14.45
CA PHE A 70 7.35 0.67 -15.35
C PHE A 70 7.03 -0.65 -14.64
N ASN A 71 5.87 -1.20 -14.95
CA ASN A 71 5.57 -2.61 -14.69
C ASN A 71 6.21 -3.46 -15.80
N MET A 72 6.86 -4.57 -15.44
CA MET A 72 7.50 -5.48 -16.40
C MET A 72 6.50 -6.32 -17.22
N GLY A 73 5.20 -6.10 -17.04
CA GLY A 73 4.13 -6.81 -17.73
C GLY A 73 3.71 -8.09 -17.00
N GLY A 74 3.33 -9.11 -17.76
CA GLY A 74 2.85 -10.38 -17.20
C GLY A 74 3.23 -11.57 -18.06
N TRP A 75 3.14 -12.76 -17.48
CA TRP A 75 3.29 -14.05 -18.16
C TRP A 75 1.95 -14.68 -18.55
N ASN A 76 0.84 -14.01 -18.27
CA ASN A 76 -0.52 -14.36 -18.64
C ASN A 76 -1.38 -13.09 -18.72
N GLY A 77 -2.65 -13.22 -19.13
CA GLY A 77 -3.59 -12.09 -19.18
C GLY A 77 -3.92 -11.48 -17.80
N ALA A 78 -3.64 -12.17 -16.70
CA ALA A 78 -3.78 -11.68 -15.35
C ALA A 78 -2.52 -10.93 -14.89
N VAL A 79 -2.24 -9.78 -15.52
CA VAL A 79 -1.08 -8.91 -15.21
C VAL A 79 -1.01 -8.55 -13.72
N CYS A 80 -2.15 -8.45 -13.03
CA CYS A 80 -2.19 -8.19 -11.59
C CYS A 80 -1.50 -9.28 -10.76
N ILE A 81 -1.69 -10.57 -11.07
CA ILE A 81 -0.99 -11.67 -10.37
C ILE A 81 0.50 -11.52 -10.60
N ALA A 82 0.92 -11.30 -11.84
CA ALA A 82 2.32 -11.15 -12.19
C ALA A 82 2.98 -9.97 -11.46
N SER A 83 2.34 -8.80 -11.52
CA SER A 83 2.78 -7.58 -10.85
C SER A 83 2.93 -7.76 -9.35
N ARG A 84 1.95 -8.39 -8.70
CA ARG A 84 1.92 -8.56 -7.24
C ARG A 84 2.91 -9.63 -6.77
N THR A 85 3.13 -10.68 -7.55
CA THR A 85 4.20 -11.65 -7.28
C THR A 85 5.58 -11.00 -7.41
N MET A 86 5.83 -10.18 -8.46
CA MET A 86 7.08 -9.42 -8.58
C MET A 86 7.28 -8.47 -7.39
N LEU A 87 6.23 -7.76 -7.00
CA LEU A 87 6.26 -6.85 -5.85
C LEU A 87 6.61 -7.58 -4.55
N ASN A 88 5.98 -8.73 -4.29
CA ASN A 88 6.17 -9.42 -3.02
C ASN A 88 7.53 -10.14 -2.91
N THR A 89 8.09 -10.55 -4.05
CA THR A 89 9.36 -11.29 -4.10
C THR A 89 10.57 -10.42 -4.44
N GLY A 90 10.37 -9.21 -4.97
CA GLY A 90 11.42 -8.37 -5.53
C GLY A 90 12.05 -8.92 -6.82
N LEU A 91 11.43 -9.91 -7.46
CA LEU A 91 11.97 -10.58 -8.64
C LEU A 91 11.48 -9.97 -9.95
N SER A 92 12.33 -10.03 -10.98
CA SER A 92 11.94 -9.73 -12.37
C SER A 92 10.92 -10.74 -12.90
N VAL A 93 10.09 -10.32 -13.86
CA VAL A 93 8.94 -11.08 -14.43
C VAL A 93 9.16 -12.59 -14.59
N TRP A 94 10.21 -13.05 -15.26
CA TRP A 94 10.42 -14.49 -15.50
C TRP A 94 10.93 -15.26 -14.28
N ARG A 95 11.60 -14.58 -13.35
CA ARG A 95 12.00 -15.16 -12.06
C ARG A 95 10.80 -15.26 -11.14
N ALA A 96 9.95 -14.23 -11.12
CA ALA A 96 8.70 -14.20 -10.37
C ALA A 96 7.73 -15.29 -10.85
N ASN A 97 7.61 -15.50 -12.17
CA ASN A 97 6.83 -16.61 -12.74
C ASN A 97 7.27 -17.97 -12.15
N ARG A 98 8.57 -18.25 -12.14
CA ARG A 98 9.10 -19.50 -11.57
C ARG A 98 8.87 -19.62 -10.05
N ALA A 99 8.84 -18.50 -9.34
CA ALA A 99 8.60 -18.48 -7.90
C ALA A 99 7.11 -18.59 -7.52
N GLU A 100 6.19 -18.23 -8.42
CA GLU A 100 4.76 -18.08 -8.14
C GLU A 100 4.12 -19.33 -7.51
N THR A 101 4.55 -20.53 -7.92
CA THR A 101 4.02 -21.81 -7.42
C THR A 101 4.68 -22.28 -6.13
N SER A 102 5.66 -21.55 -5.60
CA SER A 102 6.44 -21.91 -4.42
C SER A 102 6.51 -20.79 -3.38
N LEU A 103 5.56 -19.84 -3.40
CA LEU A 103 5.58 -18.70 -2.48
C LEU A 103 5.48 -19.09 -1.01
N ASP A 104 4.79 -20.18 -0.67
CA ASP A 104 4.79 -20.73 0.71
C ASP A 104 6.20 -21.14 1.16
N GLN A 105 7.03 -21.66 0.24
CA GLN A 105 8.43 -21.98 0.54
C GLN A 105 9.28 -20.71 0.70
N TRP A 106 8.94 -19.64 -0.02
CA TRP A 106 9.59 -18.34 0.13
C TRP A 106 9.25 -17.69 1.46
N ASP A 107 7.99 -17.77 1.88
CA ASP A 107 7.53 -17.36 3.21
C ASP A 107 8.28 -18.12 4.32
N ALA A 108 8.32 -19.46 4.22
CA ALA A 108 9.07 -20.29 5.18
C ALA A 108 10.57 -19.97 5.24
N GLN A 109 11.13 -19.38 4.18
CA GLN A 109 12.53 -18.93 4.11
C GLN A 109 12.72 -17.45 4.49
N GLY A 110 11.64 -16.74 4.85
CA GLY A 110 11.65 -15.32 5.20
C GLY A 110 12.02 -14.39 4.04
N LYS A 111 11.68 -14.76 2.80
CA LYS A 111 12.14 -14.06 1.59
C LYS A 111 11.16 -13.01 1.04
N LEU A 112 9.92 -13.00 1.51
CA LEU A 112 8.93 -12.02 1.05
C LEU A 112 9.18 -10.68 1.77
N TRP A 113 8.85 -9.56 1.11
CA TRP A 113 9.15 -8.24 1.68
C TRP A 113 8.53 -8.03 3.07
N SER A 114 7.37 -8.62 3.35
CA SER A 114 6.74 -8.56 4.67
C SER A 114 7.58 -9.28 5.73
N ASN A 115 8.09 -10.49 5.46
CA ASN A 115 9.02 -11.17 6.35
C ASN A 115 10.29 -10.34 6.58
N LEU A 116 10.84 -9.74 5.51
CA LEU A 116 12.03 -8.88 5.61
C LEU A 116 11.79 -7.65 6.48
N MET A 117 10.60 -7.05 6.38
CA MET A 117 10.19 -5.92 7.22
C MET A 117 10.04 -6.34 8.69
N GLU A 118 9.40 -7.48 8.96
CA GLU A 118 9.28 -8.03 10.32
C GLU A 118 10.63 -8.35 10.94
N ASN A 119 11.55 -8.94 10.17
CA ASN A 119 12.93 -9.19 10.59
C ASN A 119 13.71 -7.90 10.87
N ALA A 120 13.40 -6.81 10.18
CA ALA A 120 13.90 -5.48 10.50
C ALA A 120 13.19 -4.83 11.71
N GLY A 121 12.28 -5.57 12.37
CA GLY A 121 11.53 -5.22 13.57
C GLY A 121 10.25 -4.42 13.32
N TYR A 122 9.75 -4.36 12.08
CA TYR A 122 8.52 -3.62 11.76
C TYR A 122 7.31 -4.47 12.15
N GLU A 123 6.25 -3.81 12.59
CA GLU A 123 4.93 -4.40 12.63
C GLU A 123 4.32 -4.25 11.23
N THR A 124 3.86 -5.35 10.64
CA THR A 124 3.34 -5.35 9.27
C THR A 124 1.82 -5.52 9.28
N PHE A 125 1.16 -4.82 8.37
CA PHE A 125 -0.29 -4.83 8.23
C PHE A 125 -0.68 -4.85 6.75
N MET A 126 -1.68 -5.66 6.39
CA MET A 126 -2.23 -5.70 5.03
C MET A 126 -3.76 -5.55 5.05
N ALA A 127 -4.30 -4.70 4.19
CA ALA A 127 -5.73 -4.69 3.85
C ALA A 127 -5.93 -4.36 2.37
N GLY A 128 -7.04 -4.84 1.79
CA GLY A 128 -7.42 -4.60 0.41
C GLY A 128 -7.22 -5.83 -0.49
N LYS A 129 -6.99 -5.60 -1.78
CA LYS A 129 -6.83 -6.68 -2.77
C LYS A 129 -5.50 -7.40 -2.56
N TRP A 130 -5.56 -8.73 -2.51
CA TRP A 130 -4.36 -9.56 -2.39
C TRP A 130 -3.90 -10.14 -3.72
N HIS A 131 -4.59 -11.17 -4.23
CA HIS A 131 -4.33 -11.80 -5.53
C HIS A 131 -2.91 -12.38 -5.73
N VAL A 132 -2.32 -12.92 -4.65
CA VAL A 132 -1.02 -13.63 -4.66
C VAL A 132 -1.22 -15.05 -4.10
N LYS A 133 -0.46 -16.03 -4.57
CA LYS A 133 -0.56 -17.46 -4.19
C LYS A 133 0.18 -17.79 -2.87
N VAL A 134 -0.08 -17.01 -1.83
CA VAL A 134 0.35 -17.24 -0.44
C VAL A 134 -0.69 -16.58 0.46
N GLU A 135 -1.01 -17.16 1.60
CA GLU A 135 -2.05 -16.59 2.48
C GLU A 135 -1.54 -15.32 3.18
N PRO A 136 -2.25 -14.17 3.12
CA PRO A 136 -1.80 -12.93 3.77
C PRO A 136 -1.51 -13.10 5.27
N ASP A 137 -2.35 -13.88 5.95
CA ASP A 137 -2.22 -14.15 7.39
C ASP A 137 -0.97 -14.96 7.75
N SER A 138 -0.33 -15.62 6.78
CA SER A 138 0.94 -16.33 7.04
C SER A 138 2.16 -15.40 6.97
N ILE A 139 2.06 -14.29 6.22
CA ILE A 139 3.21 -13.43 5.90
C ILE A 139 3.12 -12.02 6.49
N PHE A 140 1.96 -11.60 6.98
CA PHE A 140 1.75 -10.32 7.66
C PHE A 140 1.31 -10.57 9.10
N ARG A 141 1.89 -9.82 10.04
CA ARG A 141 1.50 -9.89 11.45
C ARG A 141 0.04 -9.53 11.69
N HIS A 142 -0.49 -8.61 10.89
CA HIS A 142 -1.88 -8.18 10.97
C HIS A 142 -2.52 -8.11 9.58
N THR A 143 -3.79 -8.49 9.50
CA THR A 143 -4.59 -8.33 8.30
C THR A 143 -5.93 -7.67 8.63
N GLY A 144 -6.42 -6.87 7.68
CA GLY A 144 -7.74 -6.26 7.73
C GLY A 144 -8.69 -6.95 6.74
N HIS A 145 -9.46 -6.14 6.02
CA HIS A 145 -10.36 -6.68 4.99
C HIS A 145 -9.57 -7.14 3.75
N ILE A 146 -9.35 -8.45 3.65
CA ILE A 146 -8.71 -9.09 2.49
C ILE A 146 -9.74 -9.28 1.38
N ARG A 147 -9.44 -8.79 0.18
CA ARG A 147 -10.25 -8.99 -1.03
C ARG A 147 -9.52 -9.86 -2.03
N GLY A 148 -10.27 -10.72 -2.71
CA GLY A 148 -9.77 -11.55 -3.80
C GLY A 148 -9.33 -10.74 -5.02
N GLY A 149 -8.97 -11.45 -6.09
CA GLY A 149 -8.41 -10.84 -7.30
C GLY A 149 -9.35 -9.93 -8.05
N MET A 150 -10.46 -10.47 -8.53
CA MET A 150 -11.50 -9.70 -9.21
C MET A 150 -12.83 -9.88 -8.47
N PRO A 151 -13.67 -8.84 -8.37
CA PRO A 151 -15.05 -9.02 -7.99
C PRO A 151 -15.71 -10.07 -8.88
N LYS A 152 -16.72 -10.78 -8.37
CA LYS A 152 -17.50 -11.71 -9.19
C LYS A 152 -18.11 -10.93 -10.35
N GLN A 153 -17.67 -11.22 -11.56
CA GLN A 153 -18.25 -10.68 -12.76
C GLN A 153 -19.70 -11.13 -12.87
N ARG A 154 -20.59 -10.21 -13.25
CA ARG A 154 -22.01 -10.51 -13.49
C ARG A 154 -22.44 -9.93 -14.83
N PRO A 155 -23.38 -10.57 -15.53
CA PRO A 155 -23.88 -10.08 -16.82
C PRO A 155 -24.38 -8.63 -16.79
N GLU A 156 -24.89 -8.19 -15.63
CA GLU A 156 -25.44 -6.85 -15.43
C GLU A 156 -24.38 -5.74 -15.44
N GLY A 157 -23.10 -6.05 -15.23
CA GLY A 157 -22.00 -5.07 -15.24
C GLY A 157 -21.19 -5.03 -16.54
N TYR A 158 -21.50 -5.90 -17.50
CA TYR A 158 -20.78 -5.99 -18.78
C TYR A 158 -21.39 -5.08 -19.87
N ASP A 159 -20.54 -4.61 -20.78
CA ASP A 159 -20.91 -3.81 -21.96
C ASP A 159 -21.80 -2.60 -21.66
N ARG A 160 -21.44 -1.85 -20.61
CA ARG A 160 -22.13 -0.63 -20.19
C ARG A 160 -21.29 0.63 -20.39
N PRO A 161 -21.93 1.80 -20.58
CA PRO A 161 -23.38 2.00 -20.67
C PRO A 161 -23.98 1.47 -21.99
N LYS A 162 -25.14 0.81 -21.94
CA LYS A 162 -25.84 0.29 -23.15
C LYS A 162 -26.53 1.36 -23.98
N GLY A 163 -26.61 2.57 -23.43
CA GLY A 163 -27.17 3.75 -24.09
C GLY A 163 -26.89 5.01 -23.26
N PRO A 164 -27.17 6.20 -23.79
CA PRO A 164 -26.82 7.48 -23.15
C PRO A 164 -27.40 7.67 -21.73
N ASP A 165 -28.54 7.02 -21.45
CA ASP A 165 -29.27 7.15 -20.17
C ASP A 165 -29.17 5.92 -19.27
N ASP A 166 -28.27 4.98 -19.58
CA ASP A 166 -28.10 3.76 -18.78
C ASP A 166 -27.53 4.08 -17.38
N ARG A 167 -28.39 3.96 -16.37
CA ARG A 167 -28.06 4.12 -14.94
C ARG A 167 -28.33 2.86 -14.12
N GLU A 168 -28.61 1.72 -14.78
CA GLU A 168 -29.07 0.51 -14.08
C GLU A 168 -27.98 -0.14 -13.22
N TRP A 169 -26.72 0.12 -13.54
CA TRP A 169 -25.58 -0.41 -12.83
C TRP A 169 -24.64 0.72 -12.43
N THR A 170 -24.18 0.67 -11.18
CA THR A 170 -23.12 1.55 -10.70
C THR A 170 -22.00 0.68 -10.12
N PRO A 171 -20.72 1.06 -10.28
CA PRO A 171 -19.59 0.33 -9.69
C PRO A 171 -19.58 0.25 -8.16
N CYS A 172 -20.46 1.01 -7.49
CA CYS A 172 -20.61 1.12 -6.04
C CYS A 172 -21.97 0.60 -5.53
N ASP A 173 -22.67 -0.20 -6.34
CA ASP A 173 -23.87 -0.92 -5.91
C ASP A 173 -23.52 -2.15 -5.05
N THR A 174 -23.69 -1.98 -3.75
CA THR A 174 -23.38 -3.00 -2.73
C THR A 174 -24.10 -4.34 -2.94
N ARG A 175 -25.22 -4.38 -3.67
CA ARG A 175 -25.91 -5.66 -4.02
C ARG A 175 -25.02 -6.58 -4.86
N PHE A 176 -24.06 -6.02 -5.58
CA PHE A 176 -23.21 -6.74 -6.52
C PHE A 176 -21.76 -6.95 -6.05
N GLY A 177 -21.39 -6.48 -4.85
CA GLY A 177 -20.08 -6.72 -4.23
C GLY A 177 -19.12 -5.53 -4.23
N GLY A 178 -19.62 -4.35 -4.58
CA GLY A 178 -18.95 -3.06 -4.41
C GLY A 178 -20.00 -2.00 -4.41
#